data_AF-A0A1X7T6U4-F1
#
_entry.id   AF-A0A1X7T6U4-F1
#
_cell.length_a   1.000
_cell.length_b   1.000
_cell.length_c   1.000
_cell.angle_alpha   90.00
_cell.angle_beta   90.00
_cell.angle_gamma   90.00
#
_symmetry.space_group_name_H-M   'P 1'
#
loop_
_entity.id
_entity.type
_entity.pdbx_description
1 polymer ?
#
loop_
_entity_poly.entity_id
_entity_poly.type
_entity_poly.pdbx_seq_one_letter_code
_entity_poly.pdbx_strand_id
1 'polypeptide(L)' 'MSSIYITEPPTKGKVLLKTTLGDIDIELWSKEAPLACRNFIQLCLEDYYNDTIFHR' A
#
# COMPACT_ATOMS: atom_id res chain seq x y z
N MET A 1 12.21 0.40 -30.38
CA MET A 1 12.15 0.25 -28.91
C MET A 1 11.35 1.43 -28.37
N SER A 2 10.09 1.23 -27.99
CA SER A 2 9.29 2.26 -27.33
C SER A 2 9.83 2.43 -25.92
N SER A 3 10.53 3.52 -25.64
CA SER A 3 10.95 3.88 -24.29
C SER A 3 9.71 4.28 -23.49
N ILE A 4 9.22 3.35 -22.67
CA ILE A 4 8.20 3.67 -21.68
C ILE A 4 8.93 4.42 -20.57
N TYR A 5 8.70 5.74 -20.50
CA TYR A 5 9.23 6.57 -19.43
C TYR A 5 8.32 6.43 -18.22
N ILE A 6 8.85 5.87 -17.13
CA ILE A 6 8.19 5.87 -15.84
C ILE A 6 8.38 7.28 -15.26
N THR A 7 7.28 8.00 -15.10
CA THR A 7 7.26 9.39 -14.60
C THR A 7 7.07 9.46 -13.09
N GLU A 8 6.65 8.35 -12.50
CA GLU A 8 6.31 8.21 -11.09
C GLU A 8 7.58 8.19 -10.22
N PRO A 9 7.53 8.80 -9.02
CA PRO A 9 8.63 8.73 -8.09
C PRO A 9 8.83 7.29 -7.57
N PRO A 10 10.05 6.93 -7.13
CA PRO A 10 10.30 5.62 -6.56
C PRO A 10 9.52 5.44 -5.25
N THR A 11 8.90 4.28 -5.09
CA THR A 11 8.23 3.88 -3.85
C THR A 11 9.24 3.56 -2.75
N LYS A 12 8.82 3.70 -1.50
CA LYS A 12 9.61 3.35 -0.32
C LYS A 12 8.70 2.77 0.76
N GLY A 13 8.75 1.44 0.89
CA GLY A 13 7.94 0.66 1.83
C GLY A 13 6.94 -0.23 1.08
N LYS A 14 6.71 -1.42 1.64
CA LYS A 14 5.83 -2.44 1.06
C LYS A 14 4.99 -3.07 2.17
N VAL A 15 3.71 -3.30 1.89
CA VAL A 15 2.75 -3.95 2.79
C VAL A 15 2.05 -5.08 2.03
N LEU A 16 1.89 -6.23 2.68
CA LEU A 16 1.14 -7.37 2.16
C LEU A 16 -0.23 -7.41 2.84
N LEU A 17 -1.31 -7.26 2.05
CA LEU A 17 -2.67 -7.49 2.51
C LEU A 17 -3.16 -8.86 2.06
N LYS A 18 -3.50 -9.71 3.02
CA LYS A 18 -4.10 -11.02 2.77
C LYS A 18 -5.61 -10.87 2.77
N THR A 19 -6.23 -11.07 1.61
CA THR A 19 -7.68 -10.98 1.46
C THR A 19 -8.28 -12.35 1.11
N THR A 20 -9.59 -12.48 1.17
CA THR A 20 -10.29 -13.72 0.80
C THR A 20 -10.14 -14.11 -0.67
N LEU A 21 -9.82 -13.15 -1.54
CA LEU A 21 -9.63 -13.36 -2.98
C LEU A 21 -8.15 -13.50 -3.37
N GLY A 22 -7.24 -13.41 -2.40
CA GLY A 22 -5.81 -13.53 -2.61
C GLY A 22 -4.99 -12.44 -1.94
N ASP A 23 -3.69 -12.49 -2.21
CA ASP A 23 -2.69 -11.61 -1.63
C ASP A 23 -2.49 -10.36 -2.50
N ILE A 24 -2.45 -9.20 -1.86
CA ILE A 24 -2.23 -7.90 -2.50
C ILE A 24 -0.96 -7.27 -1.94
N ASP A 25 0.02 -7.09 -2.80
CA ASP A 25 1.24 -6.35 -2.51
C ASP A 25 1.06 -4.86 -2.81
N ILE A 26 1.19 -4.01 -1.79
CA ILE A 26 1.05 -2.56 -1.89
C ILE A 26 2.40 -1.89 -1.64
N GLU A 27 2.87 -1.10 -2.60
CA GLU A 27 4.04 -0.23 -2.43
C GLU A 27 3.62 1.20 -2.09
N LEU A 28 4.35 1.85 -1.19
CA LEU A 28 3.97 3.13 -0.61
C LEU A 28 4.94 4.24 -1.00
N TRP A 29 4.42 5.41 -1.37
CA TRP A 29 5.19 6.64 -1.54
C TRP A 29 5.37 7.37 -0.20
N SER A 30 6.14 6.77 0.69
CA SER A 30 6.33 7.29 2.06
C SER A 30 7.03 8.64 2.13
N LYS A 31 7.74 9.05 1.07
CA LYS A 31 8.41 10.36 1.00
C LYS A 31 7.42 11.46 0.59
N GLU A 32 6.52 11.16 -0.33
CA GLU A 32 5.54 12.08 -0.90
C GLU A 32 4.32 12.23 0.02
N ALA A 33 3.87 11.14 0.67
CA ALA A 33 2.69 11.11 1.55
C ALA A 33 2.98 10.55 2.96
N PRO A 34 3.90 11.17 3.73
CA PRO A 34 4.42 10.58 4.98
C PRO A 34 3.35 10.38 6.06
N LEU A 35 2.37 11.28 6.19
CA LEU A 35 1.32 11.19 7.20
C LEU A 35 0.34 10.05 6.90
N ALA A 36 -0.09 9.93 5.64
CA ALA A 36 -1.01 8.89 5.21
C ALA A 36 -0.34 7.50 5.28
N CYS A 37 0.89 7.37 4.78
CA CYS A 37 1.64 6.12 4.85
C CYS A 37 1.89 5.70 6.30
N ARG A 38 2.25 6.64 7.19
CA ARG A 38 2.43 6.34 8.62
C ARG A 38 1.15 5.85 9.27
N ASN A 39 0.02 6.53 9.04
CA ASN A 39 -1.27 6.13 9.59
C ASN A 39 -1.70 4.75 9.07
N PHE A 40 -1.56 4.52 7.76
CA PHE A 40 -1.89 3.24 7.15
C PHE A 40 -1.07 2.08 7.73
N ILE A 41 0.26 2.25 7.82
CA ILE A 41 1.15 1.24 8.40
C ILE A 41 0.79 0.99 9.87
N GLN A 42 0.51 2.04 10.65
CA GLN A 42 0.12 1.90 12.04
C GLN A 42 -1.17 1.07 12.19
N LEU A 43 -2.22 1.38 11.42
CA LEU A 43 -3.47 0.62 11.42
C LEU A 43 -3.27 -0.83 11.01
N CYS A 44 -2.37 -1.10 10.05
CA CYS A 44 -1.99 -2.47 9.70
C CYS A 44 -1.28 -3.19 10.85
N LEU A 45 -0.38 -2.53 11.57
CA LEU A 45 0.34 -3.12 12.72
C LEU A 45 -0.56 -3.34 13.94
N GLU A 46 -1.62 -2.54 14.07
CA GLU A 46 -2.65 -2.66 15.11
C GLU A 46 -3.75 -3.66 14.75
N ASP A 47 -3.60 -4.42 13.65
CA ASP A 47 -4.58 -5.40 13.17
C ASP A 47 -5.97 -4.80 12.88
N TYR A 48 -6.06 -3.48 12.68
CA TYR A 48 -7.32 -2.76 12.51
C TYR A 48 -8.10 -3.18 11.25
N TYR A 49 -7.38 -3.60 10.21
CA TYR A 49 -7.98 -4.02 8.94
C TYR A 49 -8.36 -5.52 8.90
N ASN A 50 -8.09 -6.28 9.96
CA ASN A 50 -8.48 -7.69 10.00
C ASN A 50 -10.01 -7.83 10.01
N ASP A 51 -10.52 -8.80 9.25
CA ASP A 51 -11.95 -9.05 9.04
C ASP A 51 -12.78 -7.86 8.51
N THR A 52 -12.11 -6.83 7.97
CA THR A 52 -12.81 -5.71 7.32
C THR A 52 -13.25 -6.08 5.91
N ILE A 53 -14.51 -5.79 5.58
CA ILE A 53 -15.06 -6.07 4.24
C ILE A 53 -14.80 -4.91 3.27
N PHE A 54 -14.57 -5.25 2.00
CA PHE A 54 -14.66 -4.28 0.91
C PHE A 54 -16.13 -4.04 0.58
N HIS A 55 -16.67 -2.92 1.07
CA HIS A 55 -18.09 -2.59 0.93
C HIS A 55 -18.44 -1.94 -0.43
N ARG A 56 -17.44 -1.46 -1.17
CA ARG A 56 -17.58 -0.85 -2.49
C ARG A 56 -16.32 -1.02 -3.32
#